data_AF-A0A1I3UIE6-F1
#
_entry.id   AF-A0A1I3UIE6-F1
#
_cell.length_a   1.000
_cell.length_b   1.000
_cell.length_c   1.000
_cell.angle_alpha   90.00
_cell.angle_beta   90.00
_cell.angle_gamma   90.00
#
_symmetry.space_group_name_H-M   'P 1'
#
loop_
_entity.id
_entity.type
_entity.pdbx_description
1 polymer ?
#
loop_
_entity_poly.entity_id
_entity_poly.type
_entity_poly.pdbx_seq_one_letter_code
_entity_poly.pdbx_strand_id
1 'polypeptide(L)'
;MDRSALDALASSMVSRGTPEREQALRELRSRGNSPVETIYVMSRVFGTFLSEAKAAIYESSAWSDQHVGWQRLHSDLSHNPGNCPFEAV
;
A
#
# COMPACT_ATOMS: atom_id res chain seq x y z
N MET A 1 0.14 9.42 -10.67
CA MET A 1 1.32 8.93 -9.91
C MET A 1 2.56 9.22 -10.74
N ASP A 2 3.44 10.08 -10.24
CA ASP A 2 4.71 10.41 -10.90
C ASP A 2 5.79 9.42 -10.46
N ARG A 3 6.14 8.47 -11.33
CA ARG A 3 7.10 7.40 -11.02
C ARG A 3 8.52 7.92 -10.83
N SER A 4 8.91 8.97 -11.55
CA SER A 4 10.25 9.55 -11.45
C SER A 4 10.46 10.21 -10.10
N ALA A 5 9.44 10.89 -9.58
CA ALA A 5 9.48 11.46 -8.22
C ALA A 5 9.58 10.36 -7.14
N LEU A 6 8.87 9.24 -7.30
CA LEU A 6 8.91 8.12 -6.36
C LEU A 6 10.22 7.33 -6.41
N ASP A 7 10.80 7.15 -7.60
CA ASP A 7 12.13 6.54 -7.74
C ASP A 7 13.20 7.43 -7.09
N ALA A 8 13.14 8.76 -7.29
CA ALA A 8 14.03 9.70 -6.62
C ALA A 8 13.87 9.66 -5.09
N LEU A 9 12.64 9.54 -4.60
CA LEU A 9 12.34 9.37 -3.19
C LEU A 9 12.96 8.07 -2.66
N ALA A 10 12.77 6.94 -3.35
CA ALA A 10 13.35 5.66 -2.97
C ALA A 10 14.89 5.72 -2.93
N SER A 11 15.52 6.29 -3.96
CA SER A 11 16.97 6.51 -3.99
C SER A 11 17.43 7.37 -2.83
N SER A 12 16.71 8.45 -2.49
CA SER A 12 17.06 9.31 -1.36
C SER A 12 17.02 8.57 -0.02
N MET A 13 16.05 7.66 0.17
CA MET A 13 15.94 6.86 1.38
C MET A 13 17.11 5.87 1.50
N VAL A 14 17.49 5.22 0.40
CA VAL A 14 18.65 4.32 0.35
C VAL A 14 19.96 5.10 0.62
N SER A 15 20.12 6.29 0.04
CA SER A 15 21.34 7.10 0.21
C SER A 15 21.57 7.60 1.63
N ARG A 16 20.52 7.74 2.45
CA ARG A 16 20.64 8.09 3.88
C ARG A 16 20.94 6.87 4.76
N GLY A 17 21.10 5.69 4.17
CA GLY A 17 21.20 4.39 4.85
C GLY A 17 19.85 3.70 4.87
N THR A 18 19.80 2.39 4.57
CA THR A 18 18.56 1.60 4.51
C THR A 18 17.83 1.69 5.85
N PRO A 19 16.72 2.45 5.93
CA PRO A 19 16.00 2.60 7.19
C PRO A 19 15.35 1.27 7.58
N GLU A 20 15.08 1.06 8.87
CA GLU A 20 14.20 -0.04 9.26
C GLU A 20 12.85 0.10 8.57
N ARG A 21 12.26 -1.06 8.21
CA ARG A 21 11.02 -1.13 7.43
C ARG A 21 9.89 -0.27 8.02
N GLU A 22 9.71 -0.34 9.34
CA GLU A 22 8.67 0.43 10.04
C GLU A 22 8.96 1.94 10.05
N GLN A 23 10.23 2.33 10.12
CA GLN A 23 10.63 3.74 10.06
C GLN A 23 10.36 4.34 8.68
N ALA A 24 10.67 3.59 7.61
CA ALA A 24 10.34 4.00 6.24
C ALA A 24 8.82 4.18 6.05
N LEU A 25 8.01 3.25 6.57
CA LEU A 25 6.55 3.32 6.45
C LEU A 25 5.96 4.52 7.19
N ARG A 26 6.47 4.86 8.38
CA ARG A 26 6.08 6.08 9.11
C ARG A 26 6.46 7.34 8.35
N GLU A 27 7.65 7.38 7.77
CA GLU A 27 8.11 8.53 6.98
C GLU A 27 7.25 8.75 5.74
N LEU A 28 6.96 7.68 4.99
CA LEU A 28 6.14 7.76 3.78
C LEU A 28 4.72 8.24 4.10
N ARG A 29 4.16 7.79 5.23
CA ARG A 29 2.86 8.26 5.73
C ARG A 29 2.90 9.72 6.15
N SER A 30 3.91 10.12 6.91
CA SER A 30 4.09 11.51 7.37
C SER A 30 4.20 12.50 6.19
N ARG A 31 4.79 12.04 5.08
CA ARG A 31 4.88 12.79 3.82
C ARG A 31 3.58 12.82 3.01
N GLY A 32 2.53 12.13 3.47
CA GLY A 32 1.23 12.10 2.80
C GLY A 32 1.16 11.22 1.55
N ASN A 33 2.11 10.29 1.37
CA ASN A 33 2.04 9.34 0.25
C ASN A 33 0.79 8.47 0.40
N SER A 34 0.17 8.11 -0.73
CA SER A 34 -0.90 7.13 -0.75
C SER A 34 -0.35 5.70 -0.53
N PRO A 35 -1.18 4.72 -0.14
CA PRO A 35 -0.73 3.34 0.01
C PRO A 35 -0.07 2.78 -1.24
N VAL A 36 -0.58 3.10 -2.43
CA VAL A 36 -0.03 2.58 -3.69
C VAL A 36 1.37 3.15 -3.92
N GLU A 37 1.58 4.43 -3.62
CA GLU A 37 2.89 5.09 -3.70
C GLU A 37 3.84 4.50 -2.66
N THR A 38 3.36 4.26 -1.44
CA THR A 38 4.11 3.59 -0.38
C THR A 38 4.53 2.17 -0.79
N ILE A 39 3.64 1.35 -1.35
CA ILE A 39 3.97 0.00 -1.86
C ILE A 39 5.10 0.10 -2.88
N TYR A 40 4.96 1.03 -3.83
CA TYR A 40 5.96 1.23 -4.88
C TYR A 40 7.33 1.62 -4.28
N VAL A 41 7.38 2.66 -3.45
CA VAL A 41 8.64 3.13 -2.85
C VAL A 41 9.27 2.05 -1.98
N MET A 42 8.49 1.33 -1.18
CA MET A 42 8.99 0.22 -0.35
C MET A 42 9.59 -0.90 -1.19
N SER A 43 8.95 -1.28 -2.30
CA SER A 43 9.52 -2.29 -3.21
C SER A 43 10.87 -1.87 -3.78
N ARG A 44 11.06 -0.57 -4.04
CA ARG A 44 12.32 0.00 -4.54
C ARG A 44 13.40 0.10 -3.47
N VAL A 45 13.05 0.57 -2.27
CA VAL A 45 14.01 0.76 -1.16
C VAL A 45 14.55 -0.58 -0.67
N PHE A 46 13.70 -1.61 -0.59
CA PHE A 46 14.07 -2.92 -0.03
C PHE A 46 14.33 -3.99 -1.09
N GLY A 47 14.16 -3.67 -2.38
CA GLY A 47 14.33 -4.64 -3.47
C GLY A 47 13.33 -5.81 -3.43
N THR A 48 12.17 -5.61 -2.82
CA THR A 48 11.14 -6.63 -2.62
C THR A 48 10.08 -6.59 -3.71
N PHE A 49 9.30 -7.67 -3.82
CA PHE A 49 8.13 -7.67 -4.71
C PHE A 49 7.02 -6.76 -4.18
N LEU A 50 6.17 -6.26 -5.07
CA LEU A 50 5.02 -5.42 -4.71
C LEU A 50 4.06 -6.12 -3.72
N SER A 51 3.93 -7.45 -3.82
CA SER A 51 3.14 -8.26 -2.89
C SER A 51 3.71 -8.23 -1.46
N GLU A 52 5.04 -8.32 -1.32
CA GLU A 52 5.74 -8.24 -0.04
C GLU A 52 5.69 -6.83 0.54
N ALA A 53 5.86 -5.80 -0.31
CA ALA A 53 5.72 -4.41 0.10
C ALA A 53 4.27 -4.10 0.55
N LYS A 54 3.27 -4.67 -0.12
CA LYS A 54 1.87 -4.63 0.33
C LYS A 54 1.72 -5.30 1.69
N ALA A 55 2.23 -6.52 1.87
CA ALA A 55 2.17 -7.22 3.16
C ALA A 55 2.81 -6.41 4.28
N ALA A 56 3.96 -5.77 4.04
CA ALA A 56 4.61 -4.89 5.00
C ALA A 56 3.74 -3.71 5.45
N ILE A 57 2.97 -3.11 4.55
CA ILE A 57 2.00 -2.05 4.91
C ILE A 57 0.83 -2.64 5.70
N TYR A 58 0.40 -3.86 5.37
CA TYR A 58 -0.62 -4.61 6.11
C TYR A 58 -0.19 -5.04 7.51
N GLU A 59 1.10 -5.15 7.78
CA GLU A 59 1.62 -5.52 9.09
C GLU A 59 2.06 -4.30 9.92
N SER A 60 2.18 -3.14 9.28
CA SER A 60 2.71 -1.94 9.91
C SER A 60 1.70 -1.28 10.85
N SER A 61 2.15 -0.99 12.07
CA SER A 61 1.38 -0.24 13.05
C SER A 61 1.00 1.15 12.55
N ALA A 62 1.90 1.78 11.78
CA ALA A 62 1.70 3.11 11.22
C ALA A 62 0.62 3.17 10.13
N TRP A 63 0.20 2.03 9.57
CA TRP A 63 -0.79 1.96 8.49
C TRP A 63 -2.04 1.15 8.85
N SER A 64 -2.12 0.67 10.10
CA SER A 64 -3.22 -0.16 10.62
C SER A 64 -4.60 0.45 10.49
N ASP A 65 -4.73 1.76 10.67
CA ASP A 65 -6.00 2.50 10.54
C ASP A 65 -6.55 2.52 9.09
N GLN A 66 -5.69 2.43 8.07
CA GLN A 66 -6.15 2.33 6.68
C GLN A 66 -6.60 0.90 6.32
N HIS A 67 -6.24 -0.12 7.10
CA HIS A 67 -6.71 -1.50 6.84
C HIS A 67 -8.23 -1.60 6.93
N VAL A 68 -8.84 -0.87 7.88
CA VAL A 68 -10.30 -0.84 8.04
C VAL A 68 -10.97 -0.21 6.81
N GLY A 69 -10.39 0.86 6.27
CA GLY A 69 -10.86 1.49 5.04
C GLY A 69 -10.73 0.59 3.82
N TRP A 70 -9.60 -0.13 3.71
CA TRP A 70 -9.34 -1.04 2.60
C TRP A 70 -10.20 -2.29 2.66
N GLN A 71 -10.41 -2.88 3.84
CA GLN A 71 -11.30 -4.02 4.02
C GLN A 71 -12.75 -3.63 3.72
N ARG A 72 -13.22 -2.44 4.11
CA ARG A 72 -14.55 -1.95 3.73
C ARG A 72 -14.68 -1.77 2.23
N LEU A 73 -13.72 -1.12 1.57
CA LEU A 73 -13.73 -0.97 0.11
C LEU A 73 -13.71 -2.33 -0.62
N HIS A 74 -12.94 -3.30 -0.12
CA HIS A 74 -12.89 -4.65 -0.70
C HIS A 74 -14.19 -5.43 -0.44
N SER A 75 -14.80 -5.24 0.73
CA SER A 75 -16.12 -5.79 1.07
C SER A 75 -17.21 -5.20 0.16
N ASP A 76 -17.22 -3.89 -0.04
CA ASP A 76 -18.19 -3.20 -0.90
C ASP A 76 -18.04 -3.60 -2.37
N LEU A 77 -16.81 -3.81 -2.86
CA LEU A 77 -16.56 -4.34 -4.20
C LEU A 77 -16.95 -5.82 -4.34
N SER A 78 -16.79 -6.63 -3.28
CA SER A 78 -17.27 -8.02 -3.26
C SER A 78 -18.80 -8.13 -3.13
N HIS A 79 -19.47 -7.05 -2.74
CA HIS A 79 -20.91 -6.98 -2.53
C HIS A 79 -21.67 -6.31 -3.69
N ASN A 80 -21.05 -6.10 -4.85
CA ASN A 80 -21.78 -5.65 -6.04
C ASN A 80 -22.34 -6.87 -6.81
N PRO A 81 -23.66 -7.09 -6.80
CA PRO A 81 -24.29 -8.32 -7.25
C PRO A 81 -24.64 -8.25 -8.74
N GLY A 82 -23.98 -9.10 -9.54
CA GLY A 82 -24.40 -9.39 -10.90
C GLY A 82 -25.69 -10.22 -10.91
N ASN A 83 -26.82 -9.53 -10.95
CA ASN A 83 -28.08 -9.86 -11.62
C ASN A 83 -28.29 -11.32 -12.12
N CYS A 84 -29.14 -12.08 -11.42
CA CYS A 84 -30.01 -13.12 -12.00
C CYS A 84 -31.28 -13.24 -11.15
N PRO A 85 -32.46 -12.80 -11.62
CA PRO A 85 -33.72 -13.29 -11.10
C PRO A 85 -33.97 -14.65 -11.78
N PHE A 86 -33.90 -15.75 -11.02
CA PHE A 86 -34.51 -17.00 -11.46
C PHE A 86 -35.69 -17.29 -10.54
N GLU A 87 -36.87 -16.90 -11.02
CA GLU A 87 -38.15 -17.27 -10.45
C GLU A 87 -38.30 -18.80 -10.42
N ALA A 88 -39.07 -19.25 -9.43
CA ALA A 88 -39.49 -20.61 -9.22
C ALA A 88 -40.25 -21.20 -10.43
N VAL A 89 -39.99 -22.48 -10.72
CA VAL A 89 -40.97 -23.48 -11.18
C VAL A 89 -40.51 -24.86 -10.69
#